data_AF-A0A7D7LEG1-F1
#
_entry.id   AF-A0A7D7LEG1-F1
#
_cell.length_a   1.000
_cell.length_b   1.000
_cell.length_c   1.000
_cell.angle_alpha   90.00
_cell.angle_beta   90.00
_cell.angle_gamma   90.00
#
_symmetry.space_group_name_H-M   'P 1'
#
loop_
_entity.id
_entity.type
_entity.pdbx_description
1 polymer ?
#
loop_
_entity_poly.entity_id
_entity_poly.type
_entity_poly.pdbx_seq_one_letter_code
_entity_poly.pdbx_strand_id
1 'polypeptide(L)'
;MKLSKVDLSSLVAIAHSDGYLQLLLDRGDELEFLEIPAPIEAYEGLQELNEAIAETPALPFEEEPIVMLPVVSSMAMAVGYDRNEQILQVEFQSGAVYQYLGIDEDTWEDLHSSNSIGSFFNQEIKGRYDCDRLDGVD
;
A
#
# COMPACT_ATOMS: atom_id res chain seq x y z
N MET A 1 -11.65 -33.56 -15.56
CA MET A 1 -10.79 -33.05 -14.47
C MET A 1 -11.69 -32.51 -13.38
N LYS A 2 -11.47 -32.87 -12.11
CA LYS A 2 -12.27 -32.39 -10.98
C LYS A 2 -11.40 -31.47 -10.14
N LEU A 3 -11.82 -30.23 -9.96
CA LEU A 3 -11.14 -29.26 -9.10
C LEU A 3 -11.62 -29.44 -7.66
N SER A 4 -10.70 -29.36 -6.70
CA SER A 4 -11.00 -29.42 -5.27
C SER A 4 -10.28 -28.26 -4.58
N LYS A 5 -10.97 -27.59 -3.66
CA LYS A 5 -10.34 -26.54 -2.84
C LYS A 5 -9.38 -27.19 -1.86
N VAL A 6 -8.16 -26.68 -1.79
CA VAL A 6 -7.17 -27.02 -0.77
C VAL A 6 -7.09 -25.83 0.19
N ASP A 7 -7.17 -26.09 1.49
CA ASP A 7 -7.00 -25.07 2.53
C ASP A 7 -5.57 -25.12 3.05
N LEU A 8 -4.83 -24.01 2.88
CA LEU A 8 -3.44 -23.85 3.29
C LEU A 8 -3.28 -22.72 4.32
N SER A 9 -4.36 -22.29 4.97
CA SER A 9 -4.35 -21.15 5.90
C SER A 9 -3.41 -21.31 7.10
N SER A 10 -3.12 -22.55 7.51
CA SER A 10 -2.16 -22.85 8.58
C SER A 10 -0.72 -22.96 8.11
N LEU A 11 -0.41 -22.83 6.82
CA LEU A 11 0.95 -23.01 6.30
C LEU A 11 1.76 -21.71 6.44
N VAL A 12 2.92 -21.80 7.08
CA VAL A 12 3.82 -20.67 7.36
C VAL A 12 4.98 -20.64 6.37
N ALA A 13 5.60 -21.79 6.11
CA ALA A 13 6.77 -21.88 5.24
C ALA A 13 6.86 -23.26 4.57
N ILE A 14 7.53 -23.28 3.41
CA ILE A 14 7.84 -24.48 2.65
C ILE A 14 9.34 -24.48 2.31
N ALA A 15 9.99 -25.62 2.40
CA ALA A 15 11.34 -25.86 1.89
C ALA A 15 11.44 -27.25 1.23
N HIS A 16 12.53 -27.52 0.53
CA HIS A 16 12.83 -28.85 0.00
C HIS A 16 14.27 -29.23 0.28
N SER A 17 14.48 -30.42 0.84
CA SER A 17 15.80 -31.01 1.04
C SER A 17 15.71 -32.52 1.03
N ASP A 18 16.75 -33.18 0.52
CA ASP A 18 16.92 -34.64 0.58
C ASP A 18 15.72 -35.48 0.05
N GLY A 19 14.95 -34.93 -0.90
CA GLY A 19 13.78 -35.61 -1.48
C GLY A 19 12.50 -35.48 -0.66
N TYR A 20 12.48 -34.57 0.31
CA TYR A 20 11.33 -34.26 1.14
C TYR A 20 10.95 -32.79 0.98
N LEU A 21 9.65 -32.54 0.86
CA LEU A 21 9.08 -31.23 1.08
C LEU A 21 8.88 -31.05 2.59
N GLN A 22 9.39 -29.95 3.10
CA GLN A 22 9.34 -29.57 4.51
C GLN A 22 8.31 -28.46 4.67
N LEU A 23 7.34 -28.66 5.56
CA LEU A 23 6.24 -27.74 5.80
C LEU A 23 6.28 -27.28 7.26
N LEU A 24 6.19 -25.96 7.46
CA LEU A 24 6.03 -25.37 8.77
C LEU A 24 4.58 -24.90 8.91
N LEU A 25 3.86 -25.43 9.89
CA LEU A 25 2.44 -25.17 10.11
C LEU A 25 2.23 -24.43 11.42
N ASP A 26 1.33 -23.45 11.43
CA ASP A 26 0.86 -22.77 12.62
C ASP A 26 -0.36 -23.48 13.22
N ARG A 27 -0.25 -23.90 14.49
CA ARG A 27 -1.32 -24.52 15.28
C ARG A 27 -1.91 -23.57 16.33
N GLY A 28 -1.56 -22.29 16.28
CA GLY A 28 -1.96 -21.24 17.20
C GLY A 28 -0.98 -21.06 18.35
N ASP A 29 -0.74 -22.12 19.11
CA ASP A 29 0.15 -22.08 20.29
C ASP A 29 1.57 -22.62 20.00
N GLU A 30 1.76 -23.30 18.88
CA GLU A 30 3.02 -23.90 18.48
C GLU A 30 3.16 -24.00 16.95
N LEU A 31 4.41 -24.15 16.50
CA LEU A 31 4.72 -24.46 15.11
C LEU A 31 4.97 -25.96 14.97
N GLU A 32 4.24 -26.60 14.07
CA GLU A 32 4.43 -28.00 13.72
C GLU A 32 5.27 -28.12 12.45
N PHE A 33 6.28 -28.99 12.47
CA PHE A 33 7.10 -29.30 11.31
C PHE A 33 6.70 -30.65 10.72
N LEU A 34 6.42 -30.68 9.42
CA LEU A 34 6.01 -31.88 8.69
C LEU A 34 6.91 -32.12 7.48
N GLU A 35 7.33 -33.37 7.27
CA GLU A 35 8.06 -33.79 6.08
C GLU A 35 7.21 -34.74 5.24
N ILE A 36 7.11 -34.45 3.94
CA ILE A 36 6.43 -35.32 2.98
C ILE A 36 7.39 -35.68 1.85
N PRO A 37 7.54 -36.98 1.48
CA PRO A 37 8.35 -37.37 0.34
C PRO A 37 7.83 -36.71 -0.93
N ALA A 38 8.68 -35.93 -1.59
CA ALA A 38 8.30 -35.20 -2.80
C ALA A 38 9.52 -34.98 -3.71
N PRO A 39 9.35 -35.11 -5.03
CA PRO A 39 10.39 -34.74 -5.98
C PRO A 39 10.64 -33.22 -5.93
N ILE A 40 11.84 -32.76 -6.30
CA ILE A 40 12.21 -31.33 -6.26
C ILE A 40 11.31 -30.49 -7.17
N GLU A 41 10.86 -31.09 -8.28
CA GLU A 41 9.94 -30.48 -9.25
C GLU A 41 8.60 -30.07 -8.60
N ALA A 42 8.19 -30.73 -7.51
CA ALA A 42 7.02 -30.32 -6.76
C ALA A 42 7.24 -29.01 -6.00
N TYR A 43 8.43 -28.80 -5.45
CA TYR A 43 8.81 -27.53 -4.81
C TYR A 43 8.98 -26.42 -5.85
N GLU A 44 9.65 -26.70 -6.97
CA GLU A 44 9.80 -25.75 -8.08
C GLU A 44 8.42 -25.31 -8.61
N GLY A 45 7.49 -26.23 -8.83
CA GLY A 45 6.13 -25.88 -9.25
C GLY A 45 5.36 -25.05 -8.22
N LEU A 46 5.64 -25.22 -6.91
CA LEU A 46 5.07 -24.35 -5.87
C LEU A 46 5.71 -22.96 -5.86
N GLN A 47 7.00 -22.84 -6.18
CA GLN A 47 7.65 -21.55 -6.36
C GLN A 47 7.10 -20.82 -7.59
N GLU A 48 6.96 -21.50 -8.73
CA GLU A 48 6.31 -20.96 -9.93
C GLU A 48 4.85 -20.55 -9.65
N LEU A 49 4.11 -21.34 -8.86
CA LEU A 49 2.75 -20.98 -8.47
C LEU A 49 2.74 -19.74 -7.57
N ASN A 50 3.66 -19.64 -6.61
CA ASN A 50 3.79 -18.46 -5.76
C ASN A 50 4.13 -17.23 -6.60
N GLU A 51 5.06 -17.36 -7.55
CA GLU A 51 5.37 -16.30 -8.51
C GLU A 51 4.15 -15.97 -9.36
N ALA A 52 3.43 -16.91 -9.96
CA ALA A 52 2.23 -16.63 -10.76
C ALA A 52 1.09 -15.96 -9.96
N ILE A 53 0.97 -16.27 -8.67
CA ILE A 53 0.00 -15.63 -7.76
C ILE A 53 0.52 -14.29 -7.23
N ALA A 54 1.84 -14.09 -7.13
CA ALA A 54 2.45 -12.81 -6.79
C ALA A 54 2.59 -11.86 -8.01
N GLU A 55 2.67 -12.43 -9.22
CA GLU A 55 2.66 -11.79 -10.54
C GLU A 55 1.25 -11.58 -11.06
N THR A 56 0.24 -12.28 -10.50
CA THR A 56 -1.01 -11.58 -10.28
C THR A 56 -0.60 -10.49 -9.32
N PRO A 57 -0.44 -9.23 -9.78
CA PRO A 57 -0.27 -8.21 -8.79
C PRO A 57 -1.50 -8.44 -7.90
N ALA A 58 -1.35 -8.50 -6.58
CA ALA A 58 -2.31 -7.74 -5.80
C ALA A 58 -2.38 -6.45 -6.59
N LEU A 59 -3.46 -6.26 -7.39
CA LEU A 59 -3.56 -5.21 -8.40
C LEU A 59 -2.78 -4.08 -7.78
N PRO A 60 -1.69 -3.52 -8.39
CA PRO A 60 -1.09 -2.34 -7.78
C PRO A 60 -2.33 -1.54 -7.44
N PHE A 61 -2.57 -1.25 -6.15
CA PHE A 61 -3.72 -0.44 -5.78
C PHE A 61 -3.59 0.67 -6.81
N GLU A 62 -4.49 0.70 -7.80
CA GLU A 62 -4.35 1.68 -8.85
C GLU A 62 -4.53 2.89 -7.99
N GLU A 63 -3.43 3.59 -7.66
CA GLU A 63 -3.41 4.63 -6.65
C GLU A 63 -4.44 5.58 -7.21
N GLU A 64 -5.68 5.46 -6.70
CA GLU A 64 -6.79 6.11 -7.34
C GLU A 64 -6.42 7.56 -7.16
N PRO A 65 -6.17 8.29 -8.26
CA PRO A 65 -5.49 9.55 -8.16
C PRO A 65 -6.26 10.40 -7.18
N ILE A 66 -5.56 10.89 -6.14
CA ILE A 66 -6.21 11.61 -5.04
C ILE A 66 -7.12 12.66 -5.65
N VAL A 67 -8.43 12.53 -5.39
CA VAL A 67 -9.43 13.39 -6.03
C VAL A 67 -9.19 14.84 -5.59
N MET A 68 -8.75 15.66 -6.53
CA MET A 68 -8.42 17.05 -6.29
C MET A 68 -9.67 17.93 -6.34
N LEU A 69 -9.93 18.65 -5.26
CA LEU A 69 -11.02 19.61 -5.14
C LEU A 69 -10.48 21.03 -5.36
N PRO A 70 -11.02 21.80 -6.33
CA PRO A 70 -10.58 23.17 -6.55
C PRO A 70 -10.95 24.06 -5.37
N VAL A 71 -10.06 24.98 -5.01
CA VAL A 71 -10.26 25.90 -3.87
C VAL A 71 -10.02 27.36 -4.26
N VAL A 72 -10.70 28.27 -3.57
CA VAL A 72 -10.47 29.72 -3.73
C VAL A 72 -9.37 30.13 -2.75
N SER A 73 -8.12 30.10 -3.20
CA SER A 73 -6.95 30.47 -2.41
C SER A 73 -5.93 31.19 -3.28
N SER A 74 -5.14 32.09 -2.69
CA SER A 74 -3.96 32.67 -3.36
C SER A 74 -2.76 31.73 -3.38
N MET A 75 -2.81 30.66 -2.58
CA MET A 75 -1.74 29.66 -2.44
C MET A 75 -1.97 28.43 -3.32
N ALA A 76 -3.18 27.88 -3.29
CA ALA A 76 -3.51 26.57 -3.85
C ALA A 76 -4.64 26.63 -4.88
N MET A 77 -4.48 25.88 -5.96
CA MET A 77 -5.44 25.70 -7.06
C MET A 77 -6.47 24.67 -6.63
N ALA A 78 -5.97 23.55 -6.12
CA ALA A 78 -6.74 22.43 -5.66
C ALA A 78 -6.02 21.73 -4.51
N VAL A 79 -6.80 21.06 -3.68
CA VAL A 79 -6.32 20.18 -2.61
C VAL A 79 -7.10 18.87 -2.65
N GLY A 80 -6.45 17.78 -2.30
CA GLY A 80 -7.06 16.45 -2.22
C GLY A 80 -6.51 15.69 -1.02
N TYR A 81 -7.29 14.75 -0.51
CA TYR A 81 -6.89 13.97 0.66
C TYR A 81 -7.27 12.51 0.52
N ASP A 82 -6.31 11.62 0.76
CA ASP A 82 -6.54 10.19 0.92
C ASP A 82 -6.54 9.86 2.42
N ARG A 83 -7.68 9.36 2.93
CA ARG A 83 -7.84 8.97 4.33
C ARG A 83 -7.18 7.64 4.67
N ASN A 84 -7.10 6.72 3.70
CA ASN A 84 -6.49 5.41 3.89
C ASN A 84 -4.97 5.54 4.02
N GLU A 85 -4.38 6.40 3.19
CA GLU A 85 -2.93 6.63 3.15
C GLU A 85 -2.49 7.83 4.01
N GLN A 86 -3.45 8.64 4.50
CA GLN A 86 -3.20 9.87 5.26
C GLN A 86 -2.32 10.87 4.49
N ILE A 87 -2.62 11.04 3.20
CA ILE A 87 -1.85 11.88 2.28
C ILE A 87 -2.68 13.09 1.88
N LEU A 88 -2.15 14.29 2.12
CA LEU A 88 -2.66 15.54 1.57
C LEU A 88 -1.89 15.90 0.30
N GLN A 89 -2.60 16.00 -0.82
CA GLN A 89 -2.06 16.54 -2.06
C GLN A 89 -2.44 18.01 -2.21
N VAL A 90 -1.47 18.84 -2.55
CA VAL A 90 -1.65 20.28 -2.79
C VAL A 90 -1.11 20.64 -4.16
N GLU A 91 -1.97 21.15 -5.02
CA GLU A 91 -1.58 21.83 -6.26
C GLU A 91 -1.48 23.33 -5.98
N PHE A 92 -0.28 23.88 -6.04
CA PHE A 92 -0.04 25.31 -5.82
C PHE A 92 -0.40 26.14 -7.07
N GLN A 93 -0.61 27.44 -6.90
CA GLN A 93 -0.87 28.37 -8.02
C GLN A 93 0.25 28.44 -9.06
N SER A 94 1.45 27.99 -8.70
CA SER A 94 2.57 27.85 -9.64
C SER A 94 2.47 26.60 -10.53
N GLY A 95 1.46 25.74 -10.33
CA GLY A 95 1.32 24.43 -10.97
C GLY A 95 2.20 23.33 -10.36
N ALA A 96 2.92 23.62 -9.27
CA ALA A 96 3.69 22.59 -8.58
C ALA A 96 2.75 21.76 -7.71
N VAL A 97 2.90 20.43 -7.75
CA VAL A 97 2.10 19.50 -6.95
C VAL A 97 3.01 18.85 -5.91
N TYR A 98 2.54 18.83 -4.66
CA TYR A 98 3.22 18.17 -3.55
C TYR A 98 2.26 17.26 -2.81
N GLN A 99 2.78 16.15 -2.31
CA GLN A 99 2.11 15.29 -1.36
C GLN A 99 2.76 15.44 0.01
N TYR A 100 1.93 15.59 1.04
CA TYR A 100 2.31 15.66 2.45
C TYR A 100 1.82 14.39 3.14
N LEU A 101 2.74 13.65 3.74
CA LEU A 101 2.48 12.33 4.33
C LEU A 101 2.09 12.45 5.81
N GLY A 102 1.28 11.52 6.30
CA GLY A 102 0.93 11.41 7.72
C GLY A 102 0.01 12.54 8.22
N ILE A 103 -0.75 13.16 7.32
CA ILE A 103 -1.75 14.16 7.67
C ILE A 103 -2.98 13.43 8.21
N ASP A 104 -3.28 13.61 9.49
CA ASP A 104 -4.51 13.06 10.06
C ASP A 104 -5.77 13.74 9.52
N GLU A 105 -6.90 13.08 9.71
CA GLU A 105 -8.17 13.55 9.17
C GLU A 105 -8.62 14.86 9.80
N ASP A 106 -8.36 15.06 11.10
CA ASP A 106 -8.69 16.30 11.80
C ASP A 106 -7.96 17.49 11.17
N THR A 107 -6.66 17.34 10.87
CA THR A 107 -5.86 18.37 10.19
C THR A 107 -6.37 18.65 8.78
N TRP A 108 -6.81 17.63 8.05
CA TRP A 108 -7.44 17.79 6.74
C TRP A 108 -8.76 18.57 6.83
N GLU A 109 -9.65 18.20 7.74
CA GLU A 109 -10.95 18.85 7.93
C GLU A 109 -10.77 20.33 8.32
N ASP A 110 -9.81 20.63 9.19
CA ASP A 110 -9.46 21.99 9.60
C ASP A 110 -8.87 22.81 8.43
N LEU A 111 -7.99 22.21 7.62
CA LEU A 111 -7.45 22.86 6.42
C LEU A 111 -8.58 23.18 5.43
N HIS A 112 -9.43 22.20 5.14
CA HIS A 112 -10.49 22.29 4.14
C HIS A 112 -11.60 23.26 4.55
N SER A 113 -11.89 23.37 5.85
CA SER A 113 -12.90 24.30 6.39
C SER A 113 -12.35 25.69 6.75
N SER A 114 -11.03 25.88 6.71
CA SER A 114 -10.39 27.15 7.07
C SER A 114 -10.80 28.30 6.15
N ASN A 115 -11.09 29.46 6.76
CA ASN A 115 -11.32 30.72 6.04
C ASN A 115 -10.09 31.19 5.24
N SER A 116 -8.90 30.63 5.53
CA SER A 116 -7.67 30.91 4.80
C SER A 116 -6.77 29.68 4.77
N ILE A 117 -6.95 28.87 3.73
CA ILE A 117 -6.17 27.66 3.45
C ILE A 117 -4.66 27.94 3.57
N GLY A 118 -4.19 29.04 2.94
CA GLY A 118 -2.77 29.38 2.98
C GLY A 118 -2.25 29.76 4.37
N SER A 119 -3.06 30.42 5.19
CA SER A 119 -2.67 30.77 6.57
C SER A 119 -2.56 29.52 7.44
N PHE A 120 -3.53 28.60 7.34
CA PHE A 120 -3.51 27.33 8.05
C PHE A 120 -2.34 26.46 7.59
N PHE A 121 -2.19 26.27 6.28
CA PHE A 121 -1.10 25.48 5.71
C PHE A 121 0.27 25.95 6.19
N ASN A 122 0.54 27.26 6.18
CA ASN A 122 1.83 27.79 6.65
C ASN A 122 2.06 27.61 8.15
N GLN A 123 0.99 27.58 8.97
CA GLN A 123 1.09 27.41 10.41
C GLN A 123 1.24 25.94 10.79
N GLU A 124 0.36 25.09 10.28
CA GLU A 124 0.18 23.73 10.78
C GLU A 124 0.85 22.66 9.92
N ILE A 125 1.06 22.88 8.62
CA ILE A 125 1.52 21.83 7.71
C ILE A 125 2.96 22.07 7.23
N LYS A 126 3.25 23.29 6.77
CA LYS A 126 4.51 23.62 6.12
C LYS A 126 5.71 23.41 7.05
N GLY A 127 6.59 22.49 6.66
CA GLY A 127 7.81 22.17 7.39
C GLY A 127 7.59 21.33 8.66
N ARG A 128 6.36 20.84 8.89
CA ARG A 128 6.04 19.90 9.98
C ARG A 128 5.85 18.46 9.50
N TYR A 129 5.53 18.26 8.23
CA TYR A 129 5.30 16.96 7.61
C TYR A 129 6.31 16.69 6.50
N ASP A 130 6.67 15.42 6.35
CA ASP A 130 7.45 14.94 5.21
C ASP A 130 6.63 15.14 3.94
N CYS A 131 7.32 15.61 2.89
CA CYS A 131 6.65 15.91 1.64
C CYS A 131 7.52 15.60 0.44
N ASP A 132 6.86 15.10 -0.59
CA ASP A 132 7.45 14.81 -1.88
C ASP A 132 6.80 15.68 -2.95
N ARG A 133 7.64 16.16 -3.87
CA ARG A 133 7.18 16.88 -5.04
C ARG A 133 6.84 15.88 -6.12
N LEU A 134 5.63 15.98 -6.67
CA LEU A 134 5.27 15.25 -7.87
C LEU A 134 5.75 16.07 -9.08
N ASP A 135 6.88 15.65 -9.63
CA ASP A 135 7.31 16.13 -10.93
C ASP A 135 6.51 15.38 -11.99
N GLY A 136 5.77 16.12 -12.82
CA GLY A 136 4.93 15.53 -13.86
C GLY A 136 5.74 14.55 -14.71
N VAL A 137 5.27 13.30 -14.78
CA VAL A 137 5.62 12.39 -15.87
C VAL A 137 5.01 13.01 -17.12
N ASP A 138 5.87 13.60 -17.97
CA ASP A 138 5.55 14.03 -19.33
C ASP A 138 5.01 12.85 -20.17
#